data_AF-U2E668-F1
#
_entry.id   AF-U2E668-F1
#
_cell.length_a   1.000
_cell.length_b   1.000
_cell.length_c   1.000
_cell.angle_alpha   90.00
_cell.angle_beta   90.00
_cell.angle_gamma   90.00
#
_symmetry.space_group_name_H-M   'P 1'
#
loop_
_entity.id
_entity.type
_entity.pdbx_description
1 polymer ?
#
loop_
_entity_poly.entity_id
_entity_poly.type
_entity_poly.pdbx_seq_one_letter_code
_entity_poly.pdbx_strand_id
1 'polypeptide(L)'
;MVCNSCKGEFDNINGLKFCPYCGTKLEEADATKIKEIDESGEEAASAERKYDTLKMPVITEKQIKEYKRDKFFKELVKPFKNLKVVISIITLIVIMAAGGAGYLYFSGRTVDEGRIKEDLIGKAIVLPKGTSFDIKKGFIKGLSISERNTNKREKKDDIKVAVTLNNGSLEVKTLLALQYIMDNNKKWVVSDKISLAGDTSVKPLVGMDEKQILEGVKKLNINIGDKEKALSDEDVKTFKMDSRTPDFDNLKETAFIEAGIDSGIIASSGKIKCNLVFENEAWKIAGIERNSSEDFALALSPSFSQDKMLELIKKEPIEQSVSNATVFGGKSFFVNDSFTKSVEIADKKFDAQSKNLSVTVKRQNIAGEVKTLLSTDYTYVLSFDKVQLLKKSKTTAESVTISDVSKDAVAASLVNAQIEGSYQFLWFSDKHTITADEAKTFKTNKVTTKKGMENVKIVTGTITYNDGGKQKTSSIAAVYVLVYDNAKGYSWKLDRVVGEESANYRQYVSE
;
A
#
# COMPACT_ATOMS: atom_id res chain seq x y z
N MET A 1 43.67 41.26 16.35
CA MET A 1 42.81 40.93 17.51
C MET A 1 43.56 40.01 18.45
N VAL A 2 43.21 40.01 19.74
CA VAL A 2 43.79 39.10 20.75
C VAL A 2 42.65 38.39 21.46
N CYS A 3 42.74 37.06 21.62
CA CYS A 3 41.71 36.32 22.36
C CYS A 3 41.94 36.41 23.87
N ASN A 4 40.99 36.97 24.61
CA ASN A 4 41.06 37.10 26.08
C ASN A 4 41.27 35.76 26.82
N SER A 5 40.85 34.62 26.24
CA SER A 5 40.96 33.31 26.88
C SER A 5 42.31 32.61 26.66
N CYS A 6 42.91 32.67 25.47
CA CYS A 6 44.17 31.97 25.16
C CYS A 6 45.36 32.90 24.91
N LYS A 7 45.13 34.22 24.84
CA LYS A 7 46.10 35.27 24.48
C LYS A 7 46.79 35.09 23.12
N GLY A 8 46.23 34.26 22.24
CA GLY A 8 46.64 34.19 20.84
C GLY A 8 46.27 35.47 20.10
N GLU A 9 47.24 36.05 19.40
CA GLU A 9 47.07 37.21 18.51
C GLU A 9 46.87 36.72 17.06
N PHE A 10 46.02 37.41 16.30
CA PHE A 10 45.76 37.11 14.89
C PHE A 10 45.17 38.33 14.17
N ASP A 11 45.33 38.38 12.86
CA ASP A 11 44.82 39.48 12.02
C ASP A 11 43.29 39.57 12.05
N ASN A 12 42.76 40.78 11.83
CA ASN A 12 41.31 41.00 11.83
C ASN A 12 40.68 40.49 10.52
N ILE A 13 39.93 39.39 10.62
CA ILE A 13 39.17 38.81 9.51
C ILE A 13 37.69 39.08 9.74
N ASN A 14 37.08 39.90 8.88
CA ASN A 14 35.66 40.27 8.99
C ASN A 14 34.75 39.02 9.02
N GLY A 15 33.87 38.96 10.02
CA GLY A 15 32.91 37.85 10.21
C GLY A 15 33.40 36.69 11.08
N LEU A 16 34.62 36.74 11.62
CA LEU A 16 35.19 35.65 12.44
C LEU A 16 34.65 35.66 13.88
N LYS A 17 33.55 34.93 14.14
CA LYS A 17 32.83 34.95 15.44
C LYS A 17 33.47 34.13 16.57
N PHE A 18 34.54 33.38 16.30
CA PHE A 18 35.21 32.49 17.25
C PHE A 18 36.73 32.52 17.02
N CYS A 19 37.52 32.41 18.09
CA CYS A 19 38.97 32.38 17.99
C CYS A 19 39.45 31.07 17.32
N PRO A 20 40.27 31.12 16.26
CA PRO A 20 40.66 29.94 15.50
C PRO A 20 41.59 28.98 16.28
N TYR A 21 42.22 29.44 17.36
CA TYR A 21 43.15 28.64 18.16
C TYR A 21 42.53 27.89 19.35
N CYS A 22 41.37 28.34 19.84
CA CYS A 22 40.75 27.77 21.05
C CYS A 22 39.23 27.60 20.99
N GLY A 23 38.57 28.06 19.92
CA GLY A 23 37.12 27.96 19.75
C GLY A 23 36.29 28.87 20.67
N THR A 24 36.91 29.66 21.54
CA THR A 24 36.18 30.64 22.38
C THR A 24 35.51 31.68 21.48
N LYS A 25 34.22 31.96 21.74
CA LYS A 25 33.47 33.01 21.04
C LYS A 25 34.17 34.36 21.23
N LEU A 26 34.32 35.12 20.15
CA LEU A 26 34.82 36.48 20.20
C LEU A 26 33.64 37.42 20.44
N GLU A 27 33.80 38.36 21.35
CA GLU A 27 32.81 39.42 21.57
C GLU A 27 33.10 40.54 20.57
N GLU A 28 32.15 40.77 19.66
CA GLU A 28 32.17 41.90 18.72
C GLU A 28 31.96 43.18 19.55
N ALA A 29 33.05 43.83 19.96
CA ALA A 29 33.00 45.07 20.71
C ALA A 29 32.48 46.22 19.83
N ASP A 30 31.36 46.84 20.23
CA ASP A 30 30.68 47.87 19.45
C ASP A 30 31.59 49.06 19.10
N ALA A 31 31.61 49.41 17.81
CA ALA A 31 32.47 50.45 17.25
C ALA A 31 31.92 51.87 17.48
N THR A 32 31.71 52.27 18.74
CA THR A 32 31.20 53.62 19.09
C THR A 32 31.77 54.19 20.40
N LYS A 33 33.07 54.51 20.40
CA LYS A 33 33.60 55.73 21.04
C LYS A 33 35.03 56.05 20.57
N ILE A 34 35.11 57.02 19.66
CA ILE A 34 36.35 57.68 19.21
C ILE A 34 36.61 58.90 20.14
N LYS A 35 37.82 59.45 20.06
CA LYS A 35 38.34 60.70 20.67
C LYS A 35 39.02 60.54 22.03
N GLU A 36 40.15 61.18 22.31
CA GLU A 36 41.12 61.98 21.53
C GLU A 36 42.50 61.77 22.24
N ILE A 37 43.68 61.97 21.66
CA ILE A 37 44.34 63.23 21.23
C ILE A 37 45.57 62.85 20.37
N ASP A 38 45.71 63.47 19.19
CA ASP A 38 46.88 64.14 18.55
C ASP A 38 48.33 63.64 18.80
N GLU A 39 49.33 63.70 17.91
CA GLU A 39 49.56 64.32 16.56
C GLU A 39 50.82 63.61 15.93
N SER A 40 51.39 63.81 14.72
CA SER A 40 51.13 64.58 13.48
C SER A 40 51.94 63.97 12.29
N GLY A 41 51.55 64.25 11.03
CA GLY A 41 52.33 63.99 9.78
C GLY A 41 52.34 62.52 9.31
N GLU A 42 52.05 62.11 8.07
CA GLU A 42 52.24 62.58 6.68
C GLU A 42 53.26 61.73 5.88
N GLU A 43 52.71 61.11 4.82
CA GLU A 43 53.28 60.68 3.53
C GLU A 43 54.50 59.72 3.36
N ALA A 44 54.25 58.77 2.45
CA ALA A 44 55.14 58.32 1.36
C ALA A 44 56.33 57.35 1.59
N ALA A 45 56.03 56.08 1.25
CA ALA A 45 56.70 55.30 0.19
C ALA A 45 58.04 54.56 0.40
N SER A 46 58.01 53.32 -0.11
CA SER A 46 59.10 52.52 -0.69
C SER A 46 59.99 51.61 0.18
N ALA A 47 60.00 50.34 -0.23
CA ALA A 47 61.10 49.37 -0.31
C ALA A 47 62.02 49.07 0.91
N GLU A 48 61.97 47.80 1.32
CA GLU A 48 63.07 46.97 1.84
C GLU A 48 64.06 47.55 2.87
N ARG A 49 63.96 47.06 4.12
CA ARG A 49 65.13 46.49 4.83
C ARG A 49 64.76 45.60 6.01
N LYS A 50 65.66 44.64 6.25
CA LYS A 50 66.12 44.09 7.54
C LYS A 50 65.27 44.39 8.79
N TYR A 51 64.77 43.34 9.43
CA TYR A 51 64.48 43.40 10.86
C TYR A 51 65.77 43.31 11.67
N ASP A 52 66.31 44.47 12.05
CA ASP A 52 67.33 44.58 13.09
C ASP A 52 66.74 44.17 14.45
N THR A 53 67.49 43.36 15.20
CA THR A 53 67.10 42.96 16.57
C THR A 53 67.38 44.11 17.55
N LEU A 54 66.35 44.94 17.80
CA LEU A 54 66.45 45.98 18.82
C LEU A 54 66.63 45.38 20.23
N LYS A 55 67.38 46.11 21.07
CA LYS A 55 68.10 45.57 22.21
C LYS A 55 67.25 45.45 23.46
N MET A 56 67.50 44.40 24.26
CA MET A 56 67.01 44.31 25.64
C MET A 56 67.56 45.45 26.51
N PRO A 57 66.82 45.89 27.55
CA PRO A 57 67.33 46.83 28.54
C PRO A 57 68.50 46.24 29.33
N VAL A 58 69.48 47.09 29.67
CA VAL A 58 70.68 46.68 30.40
C VAL A 58 70.37 46.50 31.89
N ILE A 59 70.49 45.26 32.39
CA ILE A 59 70.45 44.97 33.82
C ILE A 59 71.85 45.25 34.40
N THR A 60 71.97 46.27 35.25
CA THR A 60 73.23 46.64 35.90
C THR A 60 73.52 45.75 37.10
N GLU A 61 74.78 45.34 37.30
CA GLU A 61 75.18 44.34 38.31
C GLU A 61 74.90 44.70 39.79
N LYS A 62 74.48 45.94 40.08
CA LYS A 62 74.21 46.44 41.43
C LYS A 62 72.88 45.97 42.06
N GLN A 63 72.01 45.24 41.35
CA GLN A 63 70.69 44.83 41.86
C GLN A 63 70.47 43.32 42.07
N ILE A 64 71.47 42.45 41.80
CA ILE A 64 71.35 40.99 41.96
C ILE A 64 72.17 40.46 43.16
N LYS A 65 72.27 41.25 44.25
CA LYS A 65 72.92 40.83 45.51
C LYS A 65 72.23 41.38 46.76
N GLU A 66 71.01 40.92 47.01
CA GLU A 66 70.51 40.82 48.38
C GLU A 66 69.62 39.58 48.59
N TYR A 67 69.51 39.15 49.85
CA TYR A 67 68.71 38.01 50.33
C TYR A 67 68.99 36.59 49.78
N LYS A 68 70.11 36.05 50.27
CA LYS A 68 70.18 34.74 50.98
C LYS A 68 69.46 33.53 50.35
N ARG A 69 70.24 32.66 49.68
CA ARG A 69 70.06 31.20 49.79
C ARG A 69 71.23 30.62 50.57
N ASP A 70 70.99 30.26 51.82
CA ASP A 70 72.06 30.02 52.79
C ASP A 70 72.57 28.55 52.84
N LYS A 71 73.81 28.42 53.32
CA LYS A 71 74.48 27.26 53.94
C LYS A 71 74.55 25.88 53.29
N PHE A 72 73.61 25.40 52.46
CA PHE A 72 73.57 23.96 52.11
C PHE A 72 74.56 23.49 51.02
N PHE A 73 75.13 24.39 50.21
CA PHE A 73 75.98 24.00 49.07
C PHE A 73 77.50 24.05 49.31
N LYS A 74 77.98 24.45 50.49
CA LYS A 74 79.43 24.67 50.75
C LYS A 74 80.20 23.42 51.19
N GLU A 75 79.55 22.35 51.62
CA GLU A 75 80.24 21.10 52.01
C GLU A 75 80.37 20.09 50.86
N LEU A 76 79.51 20.16 49.84
CA LEU A 76 79.54 19.27 48.66
C LEU A 76 80.67 19.56 47.66
N VAL A 77 81.58 20.51 47.94
CA VAL A 77 82.63 20.98 47.00
C VAL A 77 84.04 20.81 47.57
N LYS A 78 84.34 19.62 48.10
CA LYS A 78 85.68 19.05 48.32
C LYS A 78 85.50 17.51 48.34
N PRO A 79 85.84 16.73 47.29
CA PRO A 79 87.05 16.90 46.47
C PRO A 79 86.84 16.73 44.95
N PHE A 80 87.12 17.76 44.13
CA PHE A 80 87.02 17.65 42.67
C PHE A 80 88.36 17.95 41.95
N LYS A 81 89.12 16.89 41.65
CA LYS A 81 90.30 16.92 40.76
C LYS A 81 90.09 16.29 39.38
N ASN A 82 88.90 15.72 39.08
CA ASN A 82 88.59 15.05 37.81
C ASN A 82 87.20 15.43 37.27
N LEU A 83 87.10 16.61 36.65
CA LEU A 83 85.83 17.21 36.21
C LEU A 83 84.96 16.29 35.31
N LYS A 84 85.60 15.50 34.43
CA LYS A 84 84.90 14.56 33.51
C LYS A 84 84.14 13.43 34.22
N VAL A 85 84.53 13.03 35.43
CA VAL A 85 83.85 11.94 36.17
C VAL A 85 82.64 12.50 36.93
N VAL A 86 82.78 13.70 37.48
CA VAL A 86 81.76 14.37 38.30
C VAL A 86 80.51 14.68 37.50
N ILE A 87 80.68 15.23 36.29
CA ILE A 87 79.55 15.55 35.39
C ILE A 87 78.77 14.27 35.07
N SER A 88 79.45 13.19 34.68
CA SER A 88 78.81 11.90 34.38
C SER A 88 78.00 11.34 35.55
N ILE A 89 78.50 11.43 36.78
CA ILE A 89 77.78 10.99 37.98
C ILE A 89 76.55 11.87 38.25
N ILE A 90 76.67 13.19 38.14
CA ILE A 90 75.54 14.11 38.33
C ILE A 90 74.48 13.89 37.24
N THR A 91 74.87 13.71 35.98
CA THR A 91 73.93 13.39 34.89
C THR A 91 73.26 12.04 35.12
N LEU A 92 73.98 11.03 35.61
CA LEU A 92 73.39 9.72 35.97
C LEU A 92 72.37 9.86 37.12
N ILE A 93 72.67 10.66 38.14
CA ILE A 93 71.74 10.94 39.25
C ILE A 93 70.52 11.72 38.75
N VAL A 94 70.69 12.70 37.86
CA VAL A 94 69.57 13.44 37.25
C VAL A 94 68.72 12.54 36.36
N ILE A 95 69.34 11.62 35.60
CA ILE A 95 68.60 10.62 34.80
C ILE A 95 67.87 9.61 35.70
N MET A 96 68.47 9.16 36.81
CA MET A 96 67.78 8.29 37.78
C MET A 96 66.71 9.02 38.60
N ALA A 97 66.87 10.33 38.86
CA ALA A 97 65.89 11.15 39.57
C ALA A 97 64.72 11.55 38.66
N ALA A 98 64.98 11.99 37.42
CA ALA A 98 63.96 12.29 36.42
C ALA A 98 63.27 11.01 35.92
N GLY A 99 64.03 9.94 35.71
CA GLY A 99 63.51 8.61 35.41
C GLY A 99 62.70 8.03 36.57
N GLY A 100 63.16 8.17 37.82
CA GLY A 100 62.44 7.74 39.02
C GLY A 100 61.17 8.56 39.29
N ALA A 101 61.24 9.89 39.13
CA ALA A 101 60.07 10.77 39.24
C ALA A 101 59.07 10.52 38.12
N GLY A 102 59.51 10.36 36.87
CA GLY A 102 58.68 9.96 35.74
C GLY A 102 58.05 8.58 35.95
N TYR A 103 58.82 7.61 36.45
CA TYR A 103 58.34 6.26 36.78
C TYR A 103 57.28 6.28 37.89
N LEU A 104 57.47 7.09 38.94
CA LEU A 104 56.46 7.31 39.99
C LEU A 104 55.23 8.07 39.47
N TYR A 105 55.41 9.04 38.57
CA TYR A 105 54.34 9.81 37.95
C TYR A 105 53.46 8.95 37.03
N PHE A 106 54.06 8.07 36.22
CA PHE A 106 53.34 7.10 35.39
C PHE A 106 52.77 5.91 36.18
N SER A 107 53.47 5.40 37.20
CA SER A 107 52.98 4.30 38.05
C SER A 107 51.94 4.74 39.11
N GLY A 108 51.86 6.04 39.40
CA GLY A 108 51.09 6.60 40.52
C GLY A 108 49.77 7.26 40.14
N ARG A 109 49.54 7.56 38.86
CA ARG A 109 48.26 8.09 38.37
C ARG A 109 47.16 7.02 38.45
N THR A 110 46.01 7.40 39.00
CA THR A 110 44.73 6.71 38.80
C THR A 110 44.29 6.83 37.34
N VAL A 111 43.36 6.00 36.90
CA VAL A 111 42.78 6.10 35.55
C VAL A 111 42.05 7.46 35.41
N ASP A 112 42.16 8.12 34.26
CA ASP A 112 41.41 9.34 33.95
C ASP A 112 40.29 9.09 32.93
N GLU A 113 39.39 10.05 32.77
CA GLU A 113 38.20 9.92 31.93
C GLU A 113 38.52 9.74 30.45
N GLY A 114 39.67 10.25 29.99
CA GLY A 114 40.18 10.01 28.63
C GLY A 114 40.54 8.54 28.44
N ARG A 115 41.33 7.98 29.35
CA ARG A 115 41.70 6.56 29.32
C ARG A 115 40.50 5.62 29.51
N ILE A 116 39.58 5.92 30.42
CA ILE A 116 38.32 5.15 30.56
C ILE A 116 37.54 5.17 29.24
N LYS A 117 37.45 6.33 28.57
CA LYS A 117 36.77 6.47 27.28
C LYS A 117 37.44 5.66 26.16
N GLU A 118 38.75 5.44 26.22
CA GLU A 118 39.48 4.55 25.30
C GLU A 118 39.28 3.07 25.65
N ASP A 119 39.45 2.69 26.91
CA ASP A 119 39.31 1.30 27.41
C ASP A 119 37.89 0.72 27.23
N LEU A 120 36.87 1.59 27.21
CA LEU A 120 35.48 1.21 26.93
C LEU A 120 35.21 0.93 25.44
N ILE A 121 36.02 1.43 24.50
CA ILE A 121 35.77 1.24 23.07
C ILE A 121 36.12 -0.21 22.67
N GLY A 122 35.17 -0.87 22.01
CA GLY A 122 35.27 -2.29 21.65
C GLY A 122 34.77 -3.25 22.73
N LYS A 123 34.30 -2.74 23.87
CA LYS A 123 33.56 -3.52 24.87
C LYS A 123 32.07 -3.52 24.54
N ALA A 124 31.36 -4.56 24.99
CA ALA A 124 29.90 -4.63 24.94
C ALA A 124 29.34 -4.62 26.37
N ILE A 125 28.16 -4.02 26.56
CA ILE A 125 27.39 -4.10 27.80
C ILE A 125 26.04 -4.77 27.54
N VAL A 126 25.52 -5.52 28.51
CA VAL A 126 24.16 -6.08 28.46
C VAL A 126 23.24 -5.15 29.23
N LEU A 127 22.23 -4.61 28.53
CA LEU A 127 21.21 -3.72 29.08
C LEU A 127 20.19 -4.52 29.94
N PRO A 128 19.40 -3.87 30.83
CA PRO A 128 18.55 -4.57 31.81
C PRO A 128 17.54 -5.59 31.25
N LYS A 129 17.16 -5.52 29.96
CA LYS A 129 16.25 -6.47 29.30
C LYS A 129 16.97 -7.49 28.42
N GLY A 130 18.30 -7.50 28.45
CA GLY A 130 19.14 -8.48 27.77
C GLY A 130 19.75 -8.01 26.45
N THR A 131 19.46 -6.79 25.99
CA THR A 131 20.02 -6.29 24.72
C THR A 131 21.52 -6.00 24.88
N SER A 132 22.34 -6.59 24.01
CA SER A 132 23.78 -6.27 23.92
C SER A 132 24.00 -4.94 23.19
N PHE A 133 24.80 -4.06 23.77
CA PHE A 133 25.16 -2.76 23.22
C PHE A 133 26.69 -2.65 23.05
N ASP A 134 27.16 -2.65 21.80
CA ASP A 134 28.58 -2.45 21.48
C ASP A 134 28.99 -0.98 21.63
N ILE A 135 29.98 -0.69 22.46
CA ILE A 135 30.52 0.66 22.63
C ILE A 135 31.56 0.93 21.54
N LYS A 136 31.17 1.63 20.47
CA LYS A 136 32.06 1.98 19.34
C LYS A 136 32.59 3.41 19.44
N LYS A 137 33.70 3.70 18.76
CA LYS A 137 34.31 5.04 18.73
C LYS A 137 33.29 6.08 18.25
N GLY A 138 33.05 7.10 19.07
CA GLY A 138 32.06 8.16 18.81
C GLY A 138 30.68 7.95 19.45
N PHE A 139 30.39 6.77 20.02
CA PHE A 139 29.11 6.51 20.70
C PHE A 139 29.05 7.12 22.11
N ILE A 140 30.20 7.29 22.79
CA ILE A 140 30.27 7.91 24.13
C ILE A 140 30.12 9.44 23.99
N LYS A 141 28.90 9.93 24.23
CA LYS A 141 28.55 11.37 24.19
C LYS A 141 28.94 12.08 25.47
N GLY A 142 28.64 11.46 26.62
CA GLY A 142 29.00 11.94 27.95
C GLY A 142 29.63 10.81 28.76
N LEU A 143 30.61 11.15 29.60
CA LEU A 143 31.26 10.26 30.54
C LEU A 143 31.72 11.09 31.74
N SER A 144 31.43 10.63 32.96
CA SER A 144 31.98 11.22 34.18
C SER A 144 32.17 10.19 35.29
N ILE A 145 33.23 10.31 36.08
CA ILE A 145 33.46 9.47 37.25
C ILE A 145 32.50 9.90 38.38
N SER A 146 31.64 8.99 38.82
CA SER A 146 30.66 9.24 39.89
C SER A 146 31.18 8.79 41.26
N GLU A 147 31.85 7.63 41.31
CA GLU A 147 32.49 7.09 42.52
C GLU A 147 33.81 6.41 42.15
N ARG A 148 34.76 6.38 43.10
CA ARG A 148 36.04 5.68 42.97
C ARG A 148 36.52 5.13 44.31
N ASN A 149 37.00 3.89 44.31
CA ASN A 149 37.66 3.25 45.44
C ASN A 149 39.00 2.61 45.01
N THR A 150 40.09 3.37 45.19
CA THR A 150 41.44 2.94 44.76
C THR A 150 42.19 2.20 45.88
N ASN A 151 42.09 0.88 45.92
CA ASN A 151 42.88 0.06 46.85
C ASN A 151 44.31 -0.16 46.33
N LYS A 152 45.20 0.79 46.67
CA LYS A 152 46.63 0.77 46.32
C LYS A 152 47.42 -0.41 46.91
N ARG A 153 46.90 -1.10 47.94
CA ARG A 153 47.54 -2.31 48.52
C ARG A 153 47.21 -3.55 47.69
N GLU A 154 45.95 -3.69 47.28
CA GLU A 154 45.48 -4.82 46.46
C GLU A 154 45.68 -4.62 44.95
N LYS A 155 46.23 -3.48 44.52
CA LYS A 155 46.40 -3.11 43.10
C LYS A 155 45.09 -3.05 42.31
N LYS A 156 44.00 -2.61 42.96
CA LYS A 156 42.66 -2.45 42.37
C LYS A 156 42.23 -0.99 42.36
N ASP A 157 41.49 -0.58 41.35
CA ASP A 157 40.76 0.69 41.29
C ASP A 157 39.33 0.40 40.80
N ASP A 158 38.38 0.37 41.73
CA ASP A 158 36.96 0.14 41.43
C ASP A 158 36.29 1.50 41.19
N ILE A 159 35.73 1.70 39.99
CA ILE A 159 35.22 2.99 39.52
C ILE A 159 33.77 2.84 39.05
N LYS A 160 32.87 3.69 39.55
CA LYS A 160 31.54 3.86 38.94
C LYS A 160 31.56 5.06 38.01
N VAL A 161 31.15 4.86 36.77
CA VAL A 161 31.22 5.85 35.69
C VAL A 161 29.84 6.07 35.10
N ALA A 162 29.30 7.26 35.25
CA ALA A 162 28.07 7.66 34.56
C ALA A 162 28.39 7.87 33.08
N VAL A 163 27.66 7.18 32.20
CA VAL A 163 27.85 7.26 30.75
C VAL A 163 26.55 7.62 30.05
N THR A 164 26.65 8.43 29.00
CA THR A 164 25.62 8.59 27.97
C THR A 164 26.16 8.02 26.67
N LEU A 165 25.66 6.85 26.30
CA LEU A 165 25.99 6.12 25.09
C LEU A 165 24.91 6.36 24.04
N ASN A 166 25.29 6.58 22.79
CA ASN A 166 24.36 6.87 21.71
C ASN A 166 24.93 6.27 20.41
N ASN A 167 24.29 5.21 19.92
CA ASN A 167 24.71 4.47 18.71
C ASN A 167 23.98 4.95 17.43
N GLY A 168 23.19 6.02 17.51
CA GLY A 168 22.33 6.52 16.44
C GLY A 168 20.90 5.95 16.43
N SER A 169 20.63 4.80 17.07
CA SER A 169 19.28 4.23 17.19
C SER A 169 18.71 4.21 18.61
N LEU A 170 19.59 4.12 19.62
CA LEU A 170 19.29 4.16 21.04
C LEU A 170 20.21 5.16 21.74
N GLU A 171 19.66 5.89 22.72
CA GLU A 171 20.41 6.57 23.77
C GLU A 171 20.28 5.79 25.08
N VAL A 172 21.40 5.46 25.71
CA VAL A 172 21.49 4.74 26.98
C VAL A 172 22.19 5.65 28.00
N LYS A 173 21.51 5.94 29.10
CA LYS A 173 22.07 6.61 30.29
C LYS A 173 22.14 5.62 31.43
N THR A 174 23.34 5.33 31.91
CA THR A 174 23.58 4.29 32.92
C THR A 174 24.85 4.57 33.74
N LEU A 175 24.99 3.84 34.84
CA LEU A 175 26.16 3.83 35.71
C LEU A 175 26.91 2.50 35.52
N LEU A 176 28.08 2.53 34.88
CA LEU A 176 28.93 1.36 34.71
C LEU A 176 29.84 1.19 35.92
N ALA A 177 29.88 -0.02 36.50
CA ALA A 177 30.99 -0.42 37.37
C ALA A 177 32.13 -1.01 36.52
N LEU A 178 33.30 -0.42 36.67
CA LEU A 178 34.55 -0.84 36.05
C LEU A 178 35.56 -1.20 37.15
N GLN A 179 36.12 -2.40 37.09
CA GLN A 179 37.24 -2.78 37.93
C GLN A 179 38.53 -2.72 37.11
N TYR A 180 39.49 -1.91 37.55
CA TYR A 180 40.84 -1.88 37.01
C TYR A 180 41.80 -2.64 37.92
N ILE A 181 42.68 -3.44 37.31
CA ILE A 181 43.74 -4.17 37.99
C ILE A 181 45.08 -3.69 37.43
N MET A 182 46.07 -3.44 38.30
CA MET A 182 47.40 -3.04 37.87
C MET A 182 48.24 -4.26 37.47
N ASP A 183 48.64 -4.32 36.19
CA ASP A 183 49.41 -5.41 35.60
C ASP A 183 50.86 -5.49 36.11
N ASN A 184 51.59 -6.50 35.64
CA ASN A 184 53.01 -6.70 35.97
C ASN A 184 53.92 -5.55 35.48
N ASN A 185 53.48 -4.77 34.49
CA ASN A 185 54.17 -3.60 33.95
C ASN A 185 53.76 -2.28 34.66
N LYS A 186 52.99 -2.36 35.75
CA LYS A 186 52.41 -1.23 36.50
C LYS A 186 51.41 -0.37 35.72
N LYS A 187 50.76 -0.94 34.71
CA LYS A 187 49.67 -0.32 33.94
C LYS A 187 48.33 -0.82 34.46
N TRP A 188 47.39 0.10 34.68
CA TRP A 188 45.98 -0.26 34.91
C TRP A 188 45.37 -0.91 33.65
N VAL A 189 44.75 -2.07 33.80
CA VAL A 189 44.00 -2.76 32.75
C VAL A 189 42.57 -2.94 33.23
N VAL A 190 41.59 -2.59 32.38
CA VAL A 190 40.17 -2.79 32.70
C VAL A 190 39.82 -4.28 32.64
N SER A 191 39.03 -4.77 33.60
CA SER A 191 38.42 -6.09 33.53
C SER A 191 37.45 -6.17 32.36
N ASP A 192 37.41 -7.30 31.64
CA ASP A 192 36.43 -7.53 30.57
C ASP A 192 34.98 -7.55 31.08
N LYS A 193 34.78 -7.84 32.37
CA LYS A 193 33.45 -7.86 33.00
C LYS A 193 33.05 -6.46 33.46
N ILE A 194 32.47 -5.69 32.53
CA ILE A 194 31.70 -4.48 32.83
C ILE A 194 30.31 -4.90 33.33
N SER A 195 29.80 -4.24 34.37
CA SER A 195 28.42 -4.46 34.85
C SER A 195 27.69 -3.15 35.12
N LEU A 196 26.37 -3.16 34.94
CA LEU A 196 25.50 -2.06 35.34
C LEU A 196 25.44 -1.98 36.88
N ALA A 197 25.50 -0.77 37.43
CA ALA A 197 25.61 -0.51 38.87
C ALA A 197 24.52 0.43 39.41
N GLY A 198 23.48 0.69 38.62
CA GLY A 198 22.35 1.55 38.97
C GLY A 198 21.31 1.57 37.84
N ASP A 199 20.28 2.41 38.00
CA ASP A 199 19.20 2.54 37.04
C ASP A 199 19.72 2.90 35.64
N THR A 200 19.10 2.30 34.63
CA THR A 200 19.51 2.42 33.23
C THR A 200 18.32 2.88 32.40
N SER A 201 18.38 4.12 31.93
CA SER A 201 17.39 4.69 31.03
C SER A 201 17.81 4.40 29.58
N VAL A 202 16.90 3.80 28.81
CA VAL A 202 17.07 3.49 27.38
C VAL A 202 15.97 4.18 26.60
N LYS A 203 16.34 5.06 25.67
CA LYS A 203 15.41 5.84 24.83
C LYS A 203 15.67 5.56 23.34
N PRO A 204 14.65 5.28 22.51
CA PRO A 204 14.81 5.21 21.06
C PRO A 204 15.09 6.60 20.47
N LEU A 205 15.94 6.64 19.45
CA LEU A 205 16.29 7.82 18.65
C LEU A 205 15.75 7.73 17.21
N VAL A 206 15.36 6.52 16.80
CA VAL A 206 14.72 6.20 15.53
C VAL A 206 13.51 5.32 15.80
N GLY A 207 12.51 5.38 14.91
CA GLY A 207 11.38 4.47 14.94
C GLY A 207 11.74 3.03 14.56
N MET A 208 10.75 2.17 14.42
CA MET A 208 10.94 0.77 14.01
C MET A 208 11.49 0.67 12.56
N ASP A 209 12.21 -0.38 12.19
CA ASP A 209 12.61 -0.53 10.78
C ASP A 209 11.38 -0.71 9.87
N GLU A 210 11.38 -0.08 8.70
CA GLU A 210 10.20 -0.10 7.81
C GLU A 210 9.85 -1.51 7.33
N LYS A 211 10.86 -2.34 7.01
CA LYS A 211 10.63 -3.73 6.58
C LYS A 211 10.10 -4.54 7.75
N GLN A 212 10.61 -4.33 8.97
CA GLN A 212 10.07 -4.97 10.17
C GLN A 212 8.61 -4.59 10.44
N ILE A 213 8.20 -3.33 10.22
CA ILE A 213 6.78 -2.93 10.32
C ILE A 213 5.96 -3.66 9.26
N LEU A 214 6.37 -3.61 7.99
CA LEU A 214 5.64 -4.21 6.88
C LEU A 214 5.52 -5.74 6.99
N GLU A 215 6.62 -6.43 7.33
CA GLU A 215 6.64 -7.88 7.60
C GLU A 215 5.87 -8.27 8.85
N GLY A 216 5.79 -7.40 9.86
CA GLY A 216 5.00 -7.61 11.06
C GLY A 216 3.50 -7.49 10.77
N VAL A 217 3.08 -6.42 10.09
CA VAL A 217 1.68 -6.19 9.70
C VAL A 217 1.18 -7.26 8.72
N LYS A 218 2.02 -7.79 7.83
CA LYS A 218 1.67 -8.93 6.95
C LYS A 218 1.30 -10.22 7.70
N LYS A 219 1.75 -10.39 8.95
CA LYS A 219 1.46 -11.54 9.81
C LYS A 219 0.21 -11.34 10.68
N LEU A 220 -0.45 -10.19 10.55
CA LEU A 220 -1.68 -9.84 11.25
C LEU A 220 -2.86 -9.88 10.27
N ASN A 221 -4.02 -10.23 10.80
CA ASN A 221 -5.28 -10.04 10.09
C ASN A 221 -5.69 -8.57 10.18
N ILE A 222 -6.30 -8.04 9.12
CA ILE A 222 -6.96 -6.73 9.12
C ILE A 222 -8.45 -6.88 8.82
N ASN A 223 -9.25 -5.94 9.30
CA ASN A 223 -10.63 -5.80 8.87
C ASN A 223 -10.68 -4.92 7.61
N ILE A 224 -11.47 -5.34 6.62
CA ILE A 224 -11.74 -4.61 5.38
C ILE A 224 -13.27 -4.60 5.21
N GLY A 225 -13.90 -3.56 5.76
CA GLY A 225 -15.31 -3.63 6.14
C GLY A 225 -15.56 -4.81 7.09
N ASP A 226 -16.65 -5.55 6.87
CA ASP A 226 -17.12 -6.63 7.77
C ASP A 226 -16.32 -7.95 7.69
N LYS A 227 -15.26 -8.03 6.89
CA LYS A 227 -14.41 -9.23 6.79
C LYS A 227 -13.01 -9.00 7.35
N GLU A 228 -12.62 -9.92 8.23
CA GLU A 228 -11.24 -10.15 8.62
C GLU A 228 -10.50 -10.93 7.51
N LYS A 229 -9.33 -10.45 7.08
CA LYS A 229 -8.50 -11.06 6.02
C LYS A 229 -7.02 -10.94 6.39
N ALA A 230 -6.24 -11.98 6.09
CA ALA A 230 -4.79 -11.97 6.27
C ALA A 230 -4.09 -11.19 5.14
N LEU A 231 -2.99 -10.51 5.47
CA LEU A 231 -2.15 -9.77 4.51
C LEU A 231 -1.02 -10.62 3.90
N SER A 232 -1.07 -11.93 4.12
CA SER A 232 -0.19 -12.95 3.54
C SER A 232 -0.52 -13.32 2.09
N ASP A 233 -1.69 -12.91 1.61
CA ASP A 233 -2.34 -13.54 0.46
C ASP A 233 -1.83 -13.00 -0.90
N GLU A 234 -1.90 -13.83 -1.94
CA GLU A 234 -1.55 -13.49 -3.33
C GLU A 234 -2.37 -12.29 -3.89
N ASP A 235 -3.48 -11.97 -3.24
CA ASP A 235 -4.37 -10.84 -3.57
C ASP A 235 -3.72 -9.47 -3.34
N VAL A 236 -2.70 -9.35 -2.49
CA VAL A 236 -2.10 -8.06 -2.13
C VAL A 236 -1.24 -7.52 -3.28
N LYS A 237 -1.74 -6.48 -3.98
CA LYS A 237 -1.09 -5.88 -5.16
C LYS A 237 -0.24 -4.65 -4.81
N THR A 238 -0.62 -3.87 -3.79
CA THR A 238 0.22 -2.80 -3.23
C THR A 238 0.27 -2.91 -1.71
N PHE A 239 1.47 -2.71 -1.15
CA PHE A 239 1.70 -2.72 0.29
C PHE A 239 2.99 -1.96 0.61
N LYS A 240 2.87 -0.71 1.05
CA LYS A 240 4.00 0.22 1.22
C LYS A 240 3.76 1.16 2.40
N MET A 241 4.82 1.70 2.98
CA MET A 241 4.70 2.80 3.92
C MET A 241 4.18 4.06 3.22
N ASP A 242 3.24 4.77 3.86
CA ASP A 242 2.72 6.06 3.40
C ASP A 242 3.29 7.20 4.26
N SER A 243 3.17 7.07 5.59
CA SER A 243 3.64 8.09 6.53
C SER A 243 3.91 7.50 7.92
N ARG A 244 4.78 8.16 8.69
CA ARG A 244 5.23 7.71 10.01
C ARG A 244 5.30 8.89 10.97
N THR A 245 4.98 8.64 12.24
CA THR A 245 4.97 9.66 13.29
C THR A 245 5.48 9.05 14.60
N PRO A 246 6.80 9.06 14.84
CA PRO A 246 7.38 8.61 16.10
C PRO A 246 7.25 9.67 17.19
N ASP A 247 6.89 9.21 18.39
CA ASP A 247 6.86 9.96 19.64
C ASP A 247 7.84 9.29 20.61
N PHE A 248 9.09 9.78 20.59
CA PHE A 248 10.17 9.23 21.40
C PHE A 248 10.03 9.55 22.89
N ASP A 249 9.20 10.51 23.28
CA ASP A 249 8.98 10.89 24.68
C ASP A 249 7.93 9.99 25.34
N ASN A 250 6.87 9.62 24.62
CA ASN A 250 5.86 8.65 25.06
C ASN A 250 6.15 7.20 24.63
N LEU A 251 7.34 6.93 24.06
CA LEU A 251 7.82 5.60 23.61
C LEU A 251 6.88 4.91 22.59
N LYS A 252 6.29 5.68 21.68
CA LYS A 252 5.29 5.21 20.70
C LYS A 252 5.65 5.63 19.29
N GLU A 253 5.10 4.94 18.29
CA GLU A 253 5.12 5.40 16.90
C GLU A 253 3.82 4.99 16.20
N THR A 254 3.26 5.90 15.40
CA THR A 254 2.14 5.59 14.50
C THR A 254 2.69 5.44 13.09
N ALA A 255 2.34 4.37 12.39
CA ALA A 255 2.70 4.13 11.00
C ALA A 255 1.45 3.91 10.15
N PHE A 256 1.33 4.65 9.05
CA PHE A 256 0.28 4.50 8.06
C PHE A 256 0.81 3.73 6.85
N ILE A 257 0.13 2.66 6.48
CA ILE A 257 0.53 1.75 5.41
C ILE A 257 -0.57 1.77 4.35
N GLU A 258 -0.23 2.10 3.10
CA GLU A 258 -1.16 1.99 1.98
C GLU A 258 -1.23 0.53 1.54
N ALA A 259 -2.45 -0.02 1.50
CA ALA A 259 -2.72 -1.40 1.11
C ALA A 259 -3.75 -1.45 -0.02
N GLY A 260 -3.42 -2.17 -1.09
CA GLY A 260 -4.29 -2.44 -2.24
C GLY A 260 -4.37 -3.93 -2.50
N ILE A 261 -5.59 -4.46 -2.56
CA ILE A 261 -5.91 -5.89 -2.60
C ILE A 261 -6.87 -6.13 -3.76
N ASP A 262 -6.60 -7.13 -4.59
CA ASP A 262 -7.49 -7.59 -5.66
C ASP A 262 -7.55 -9.12 -5.67
N SER A 263 -8.72 -9.68 -5.34
CA SER A 263 -8.98 -11.12 -5.31
C SER A 263 -9.59 -11.68 -6.61
N GLY A 264 -9.65 -10.87 -7.69
CA GLY A 264 -10.34 -11.24 -8.92
C GLY A 264 -11.86 -11.27 -8.79
N ILE A 265 -12.42 -10.70 -7.71
CA ILE A 265 -13.87 -10.47 -7.51
C ILE A 265 -14.10 -9.04 -7.01
N ILE A 266 -13.52 -8.71 -5.86
CA ILE A 266 -13.53 -7.35 -5.29
C ILE A 266 -12.08 -6.85 -5.25
N ALA A 267 -11.89 -5.60 -5.69
CA ALA A 267 -10.69 -4.84 -5.39
C ALA A 267 -10.97 -3.89 -4.22
N SER A 268 -9.96 -3.63 -3.38
CA SER A 268 -10.04 -2.69 -2.29
C SER A 268 -8.73 -1.94 -2.09
N SER A 269 -8.81 -0.65 -1.77
CA SER A 269 -7.66 0.19 -1.47
C SER A 269 -7.95 1.06 -0.25
N GLY A 270 -6.97 1.20 0.64
CA GLY A 270 -7.13 1.90 1.90
C GLY A 270 -5.83 2.13 2.64
N LYS A 271 -5.93 2.72 3.84
CA LYS A 271 -4.80 2.93 4.75
C LYS A 271 -4.99 2.15 6.03
N ILE A 272 -3.94 1.44 6.44
CA ILE A 272 -3.87 0.71 7.71
C ILE A 272 -3.12 1.58 8.71
N LYS A 273 -3.73 1.88 9.87
CA LYS A 273 -3.07 2.58 10.97
C LYS A 273 -2.48 1.57 11.95
N CYS A 274 -1.16 1.42 11.92
CA CYS A 274 -0.40 0.54 12.79
C CYS A 274 0.17 1.33 13.99
N ASN A 275 -0.12 0.87 15.20
CA ASN A 275 0.34 1.47 16.44
C ASN A 275 1.51 0.65 17.01
N LEU A 276 2.65 1.31 17.20
CA LEU A 276 3.91 0.72 17.66
C LEU A 276 4.27 1.22 19.06
N VAL A 277 4.96 0.39 19.84
CA VAL A 277 5.47 0.74 21.17
C VAL A 277 6.92 0.27 21.33
N PHE A 278 7.74 1.06 22.02
CA PHE A 278 9.10 0.69 22.39
C PHE A 278 9.11 0.05 23.77
N GLU A 279 9.15 -1.29 23.81
CA GLU A 279 9.01 -2.07 25.03
C GLU A 279 10.08 -3.15 25.15
N ASN A 280 10.75 -3.17 26.29
CA ASN A 280 11.87 -4.06 26.58
C ASN A 280 13.00 -3.91 25.55
N GLU A 281 13.49 -2.67 25.41
CA GLU A 281 14.66 -2.29 24.60
C GLU A 281 14.51 -2.49 23.08
N ALA A 282 13.30 -2.82 22.60
CA ALA A 282 12.97 -2.99 21.19
C ALA A 282 11.59 -2.42 20.80
N TRP A 283 11.44 -2.01 19.54
CA TRP A 283 10.14 -1.66 18.96
C TRP A 283 9.29 -2.91 18.67
N LYS A 284 7.99 -2.81 18.91
CA LYS A 284 7.00 -3.86 18.65
C LYS A 284 5.71 -3.25 18.09
N ILE A 285 4.97 -4.02 17.29
CA ILE A 285 3.58 -3.68 16.96
C ILE A 285 2.73 -3.94 18.20
N ALA A 286 2.12 -2.89 18.75
CA ALA A 286 1.16 -2.99 19.85
C ALA A 286 -0.23 -3.38 19.34
N GLY A 287 -0.58 -2.97 18.12
CA GLY A 287 -1.79 -3.39 17.43
C GLY A 287 -2.04 -2.61 16.15
N ILE A 288 -3.06 -3.04 15.39
CA ILE A 288 -3.61 -2.29 14.26
C ILE A 288 -4.93 -1.70 14.71
N GLU A 289 -5.18 -0.42 14.41
CA GLU A 289 -6.47 0.20 14.69
C GLU A 289 -7.56 -0.42 13.81
N ARG A 290 -8.77 -0.60 14.34
CA ARG A 290 -9.84 -1.27 13.57
C ARG A 290 -10.34 -0.34 12.46
N ASN A 291 -9.75 -0.49 11.27
CA ASN A 291 -10.19 0.18 10.04
C ASN A 291 -11.73 0.08 9.91
N SER A 292 -12.35 1.21 9.61
CA SER A 292 -13.77 1.29 9.25
C SER A 292 -14.00 0.79 7.82
N SER A 293 -15.27 0.73 7.41
CA SER A 293 -15.64 0.58 6.00
C SER A 293 -15.37 1.82 5.15
N GLU A 294 -14.98 2.95 5.75
CA GLU A 294 -14.66 4.20 5.05
C GLU A 294 -13.15 4.33 4.79
N ASP A 295 -12.30 3.74 5.65
CA ASP A 295 -10.84 3.70 5.49
C ASP A 295 -10.37 2.83 4.30
N PHE A 296 -11.27 1.99 3.77
CA PHE A 296 -11.03 1.09 2.64
C PHE A 296 -12.15 1.23 1.60
N ALA A 297 -11.84 1.88 0.47
CA ALA A 297 -12.71 1.89 -0.69
C ALA A 297 -12.87 0.46 -1.24
N LEU A 298 -14.08 0.11 -1.69
CA LEU A 298 -14.39 -1.15 -2.37
C LEU A 298 -14.77 -0.86 -3.84
N ALA A 299 -14.27 -1.68 -4.74
CA ALA A 299 -14.57 -1.63 -6.17
C ALA A 299 -14.78 -3.04 -6.72
N LEU A 300 -15.46 -3.15 -7.86
CA LEU A 300 -15.44 -4.39 -8.64
C LEU A 300 -14.00 -4.62 -9.13
N SER A 301 -13.51 -5.85 -9.02
CA SER A 301 -12.15 -6.17 -9.47
C SER A 301 -11.97 -5.88 -10.97
N PRO A 302 -10.87 -5.21 -11.40
CA PRO A 302 -10.52 -5.07 -12.81
C PRO A 302 -10.33 -6.41 -13.54
N SER A 303 -9.98 -7.47 -12.79
CA SER A 303 -9.79 -8.83 -13.30
C SER A 303 -11.04 -9.72 -13.19
N PHE A 304 -12.19 -9.16 -12.78
CA PHE A 304 -13.46 -9.89 -12.72
C PHE A 304 -14.01 -10.22 -14.11
N SER A 305 -13.74 -11.44 -14.58
CA SER A 305 -14.12 -11.91 -15.91
C SER A 305 -15.64 -11.90 -16.16
N GLN A 306 -16.02 -11.41 -17.35
CA GLN A 306 -17.38 -11.48 -17.89
C GLN A 306 -17.82 -12.93 -18.15
N ASP A 307 -16.91 -13.84 -18.50
CA ASP A 307 -17.23 -15.25 -18.75
C ASP A 307 -17.66 -15.96 -17.47
N LYS A 308 -16.98 -15.68 -16.34
CA LYS A 308 -17.34 -16.17 -15.00
C LYS A 308 -18.76 -15.73 -14.60
N MET A 309 -19.17 -14.52 -14.99
CA MET A 309 -20.56 -14.08 -14.83
C MET A 309 -21.52 -14.83 -15.77
N LEU A 310 -21.18 -14.98 -17.05
CA LEU A 310 -22.00 -15.72 -18.01
C LEU A 310 -22.18 -17.19 -17.61
N GLU A 311 -21.20 -17.83 -16.98
CA GLU A 311 -21.33 -19.17 -16.39
C GLU A 311 -22.33 -19.22 -15.24
N LEU A 312 -22.31 -18.24 -14.33
CA LEU A 312 -23.28 -18.14 -13.24
C LEU A 312 -24.70 -17.88 -13.77
N ILE A 313 -24.83 -17.05 -14.80
CA ILE A 313 -26.10 -16.73 -15.48
C ILE A 313 -26.66 -17.94 -16.25
N LYS A 314 -25.79 -18.77 -16.85
CA LYS A 314 -26.18 -20.01 -17.57
C LYS A 314 -26.63 -21.14 -16.64
N LYS A 315 -26.25 -21.12 -15.35
CA LYS A 315 -26.77 -22.02 -14.31
C LYS A 315 -28.18 -21.63 -13.84
N GLU A 316 -28.69 -20.49 -14.30
CA GLU A 316 -29.97 -19.88 -13.93
C GLU A 316 -30.93 -19.85 -15.13
N PRO A 317 -31.39 -21.02 -15.63
CA PRO A 317 -32.17 -21.12 -16.85
C PRO A 317 -33.48 -20.33 -16.78
N ILE A 318 -34.05 -20.11 -17.96
CA ILE A 318 -35.37 -19.48 -18.15
C ILE A 318 -36.33 -20.51 -18.75
N GLU A 319 -37.36 -20.85 -18.00
CA GLU A 319 -38.50 -21.65 -18.44
C GLU A 319 -39.77 -21.06 -17.82
N GLN A 320 -40.42 -20.14 -18.53
CA GLN A 320 -41.54 -19.35 -18.00
C GLN A 320 -42.36 -18.67 -19.10
N SER A 321 -43.51 -18.09 -18.74
CA SER A 321 -44.32 -17.28 -19.66
C SER A 321 -44.04 -15.78 -19.54
N VAL A 322 -43.71 -15.16 -20.67
CA VAL A 322 -43.44 -13.71 -20.85
C VAL A 322 -44.51 -13.09 -21.73
N SER A 323 -44.66 -11.77 -21.73
CA SER A 323 -45.70 -11.04 -22.49
C SER A 323 -45.10 -9.84 -23.21
N ASN A 324 -45.53 -9.58 -24.45
CA ASN A 324 -45.21 -8.37 -25.21
C ASN A 324 -46.46 -7.93 -26.00
N ALA A 325 -46.68 -6.62 -26.14
CA ALA A 325 -47.91 -6.05 -26.70
C ALA A 325 -48.09 -6.25 -28.23
N THR A 326 -47.05 -6.61 -28.98
CA THR A 326 -47.16 -6.83 -30.44
C THR A 326 -47.68 -8.22 -30.81
N VAL A 327 -47.63 -9.17 -29.86
CA VAL A 327 -47.92 -10.60 -30.07
C VAL A 327 -49.01 -11.10 -29.11
N PHE A 328 -49.74 -12.15 -29.51
CA PHE A 328 -50.74 -12.86 -28.68
C PHE A 328 -51.82 -11.96 -28.04
N GLY A 329 -52.07 -10.78 -28.58
CA GLY A 329 -52.97 -9.77 -28.00
C GLY A 329 -52.47 -9.19 -26.68
N GLY A 330 -51.15 -9.16 -26.46
CA GLY A 330 -50.53 -8.79 -25.18
C GLY A 330 -50.57 -9.90 -24.12
N LYS A 331 -51.14 -11.07 -24.42
CA LYS A 331 -51.16 -12.22 -23.51
C LYS A 331 -49.77 -12.84 -23.37
N SER A 332 -49.60 -13.63 -22.31
CA SER A 332 -48.35 -14.33 -22.07
C SER A 332 -48.17 -15.55 -22.98
N PHE A 333 -46.96 -15.71 -23.50
CA PHE A 333 -46.49 -16.85 -24.28
C PHE A 333 -45.24 -17.44 -23.59
N PHE A 334 -45.00 -18.74 -23.80
CA PHE A 334 -43.94 -19.49 -23.12
C PHE A 334 -42.58 -19.34 -23.82
N VAL A 335 -41.50 -19.29 -23.04
CA VAL A 335 -40.10 -19.34 -23.53
C VAL A 335 -39.28 -20.32 -22.69
N ASN A 336 -38.39 -21.07 -23.35
CA ASN A 336 -37.48 -22.04 -22.73
C ASN A 336 -36.05 -21.80 -23.24
N ASP A 337 -35.07 -21.83 -22.32
CA ASP A 337 -33.65 -21.54 -22.58
C ASP A 337 -32.98 -22.56 -23.53
N SER A 338 -33.58 -23.72 -23.79
CA SER A 338 -33.14 -24.67 -24.83
C SER A 338 -33.11 -24.04 -26.24
N PHE A 339 -33.92 -23.01 -26.46
CA PHE A 339 -33.99 -22.24 -27.70
C PHE A 339 -33.09 -20.99 -27.70
N THR A 340 -32.36 -20.71 -26.61
CA THR A 340 -31.46 -19.56 -26.50
C THR A 340 -30.20 -19.76 -27.35
N LYS A 341 -29.91 -18.79 -28.22
CA LYS A 341 -28.78 -18.80 -29.16
C LYS A 341 -27.60 -17.94 -28.69
N SER A 342 -27.87 -16.89 -27.93
CA SER A 342 -26.84 -16.04 -27.30
C SER A 342 -27.31 -15.51 -25.96
N VAL A 343 -26.34 -15.22 -25.09
CA VAL A 343 -26.51 -14.59 -23.77
C VAL A 343 -25.44 -13.50 -23.67
N GLU A 344 -25.85 -12.26 -23.43
CA GLU A 344 -24.96 -11.10 -23.33
C GLU A 344 -25.26 -10.30 -22.05
N ILE A 345 -24.24 -9.64 -21.52
CA ILE A 345 -24.41 -8.67 -20.42
C ILE A 345 -24.53 -7.29 -21.06
N ALA A 346 -25.69 -6.67 -20.90
CA ALA A 346 -26.00 -5.35 -21.47
C ALA A 346 -25.63 -4.20 -20.54
N ASP A 347 -25.70 -4.40 -19.22
CA ASP A 347 -25.18 -3.48 -18.21
C ASP A 347 -24.66 -4.23 -16.97
N LYS A 348 -23.69 -3.64 -16.27
CA LYS A 348 -23.19 -4.09 -14.97
C LYS A 348 -22.85 -2.90 -14.07
N LYS A 349 -23.42 -2.87 -12.86
CA LYS A 349 -23.20 -1.82 -11.87
C LYS A 349 -22.93 -2.41 -10.49
N PHE A 350 -21.77 -2.07 -9.93
CA PHE A 350 -21.40 -2.43 -8.56
C PHE A 350 -21.73 -1.30 -7.58
N ASP A 351 -22.29 -1.65 -6.44
CA ASP A 351 -22.51 -0.79 -5.27
C ASP A 351 -21.55 -1.23 -4.15
N ALA A 352 -20.63 -0.33 -3.78
CA ALA A 352 -19.63 -0.56 -2.74
C ALA A 352 -20.20 -0.65 -1.32
N GLN A 353 -21.30 0.06 -1.04
CA GLN A 353 -21.92 0.08 0.30
C GLN A 353 -22.67 -1.21 0.58
N SER A 354 -23.54 -1.61 -0.35
CA SER A 354 -24.33 -2.84 -0.20
C SER A 354 -23.63 -4.10 -0.74
N LYS A 355 -22.42 -3.95 -1.32
CA LYS A 355 -21.60 -5.00 -1.95
C LYS A 355 -22.33 -5.77 -3.06
N ASN A 356 -23.35 -5.15 -3.65
CA ASN A 356 -24.18 -5.73 -4.69
C ASN A 356 -23.64 -5.42 -6.08
N LEU A 357 -23.58 -6.43 -6.94
CA LEU A 357 -23.42 -6.30 -8.37
C LEU A 357 -24.78 -6.53 -9.04
N SER A 358 -25.35 -5.47 -9.59
CA SER A 358 -26.51 -5.53 -10.49
C SER A 358 -26.04 -5.78 -11.92
N VAL A 359 -26.67 -6.73 -12.61
CA VAL A 359 -26.30 -7.16 -13.96
C VAL A 359 -27.56 -7.34 -14.79
N THR A 360 -27.73 -6.55 -15.85
CA THR A 360 -28.83 -6.71 -16.81
C THR A 360 -28.35 -7.58 -17.96
N VAL A 361 -29.03 -8.71 -18.15
CA VAL A 361 -28.67 -9.77 -19.12
C VAL A 361 -29.69 -9.80 -20.23
N LYS A 362 -29.23 -9.76 -21.47
CA LYS A 362 -30.07 -10.04 -22.64
C LYS A 362 -29.83 -11.44 -23.18
N ARG A 363 -30.88 -12.07 -23.69
CA ARG A 363 -30.83 -13.39 -24.33
C ARG A 363 -31.59 -13.36 -25.65
N GLN A 364 -30.97 -13.84 -26.72
CA GLN A 364 -31.66 -14.08 -27.98
C GLN A 364 -32.21 -15.50 -27.99
N ASN A 365 -33.53 -15.63 -27.88
CA ASN A 365 -34.24 -16.91 -27.97
C ASN A 365 -34.83 -17.08 -29.38
N ILE A 366 -34.67 -18.24 -30.00
CA ILE A 366 -35.27 -18.58 -31.31
C ILE A 366 -35.97 -19.93 -31.19
N ALA A 367 -37.24 -19.88 -30.80
CA ALA A 367 -38.11 -21.03 -30.61
C ALA A 367 -38.97 -21.22 -31.86
N GLY A 368 -38.39 -21.86 -32.89
CA GLY A 368 -39.02 -22.03 -34.20
C GLY A 368 -39.29 -20.68 -34.88
N GLU A 369 -40.54 -20.41 -35.23
CA GLU A 369 -41.01 -19.20 -35.92
C GLU A 369 -41.00 -17.93 -35.05
N VAL A 370 -40.64 -18.04 -33.75
CA VAL A 370 -40.60 -16.91 -32.80
C VAL A 370 -39.16 -16.61 -32.41
N LYS A 371 -38.67 -15.42 -32.80
CA LYS A 371 -37.47 -14.80 -32.25
C LYS A 371 -37.87 -13.82 -31.15
N THR A 372 -37.31 -13.97 -29.96
CA THR A 372 -37.53 -13.06 -28.82
C THR A 372 -36.20 -12.54 -28.27
N LEU A 373 -36.13 -11.24 -28.00
CA LEU A 373 -35.08 -10.65 -27.17
C LEU A 373 -35.58 -10.56 -25.72
N LEU A 374 -35.10 -11.46 -24.88
CA LEU A 374 -35.43 -11.52 -23.45
C LEU A 374 -34.45 -10.66 -22.66
N SER A 375 -34.94 -9.98 -21.62
CA SER A 375 -34.13 -9.16 -20.71
C SER A 375 -34.41 -9.57 -19.27
N THR A 376 -33.39 -9.65 -18.42
CA THR A 376 -33.50 -10.09 -17.02
C THR A 376 -32.37 -9.51 -16.18
N ASP A 377 -32.72 -8.96 -15.02
CA ASP A 377 -31.78 -8.37 -14.09
C ASP A 377 -31.44 -9.37 -12.98
N TYR A 378 -30.18 -9.42 -12.63
CA TYR A 378 -29.66 -10.24 -11.56
C TYR A 378 -28.93 -9.34 -10.56
N THR A 379 -29.18 -9.53 -9.27
CA THR A 379 -28.42 -8.89 -8.20
C THR A 379 -27.63 -9.96 -7.47
N TYR A 380 -26.32 -9.83 -7.46
CA TYR A 380 -25.40 -10.72 -6.75
C TYR A 380 -24.75 -9.98 -5.58
N VAL A 381 -24.68 -10.60 -4.41
CA VAL A 381 -23.79 -10.14 -3.33
C VAL A 381 -22.39 -10.65 -3.63
N LEU A 382 -21.40 -9.76 -3.55
CA LEU A 382 -19.99 -10.07 -3.73
C LEU A 382 -19.25 -10.08 -2.39
N SER A 383 -18.27 -10.96 -2.27
CA SER A 383 -17.17 -10.87 -1.31
C SER A 383 -15.86 -11.29 -1.98
N PHE A 384 -14.71 -11.03 -1.33
CA PHE A 384 -13.40 -11.38 -1.89
C PHE A 384 -13.29 -12.85 -2.37
N ASP A 385 -13.99 -13.76 -1.69
CA ASP A 385 -14.02 -15.20 -1.90
C ASP A 385 -15.22 -15.72 -2.73
N LYS A 386 -16.32 -14.96 -2.88
CA LYS A 386 -17.61 -15.50 -3.35
C LYS A 386 -18.43 -14.52 -4.20
N VAL A 387 -19.24 -15.10 -5.08
CA VAL A 387 -20.31 -14.44 -5.83
C VAL A 387 -21.59 -15.22 -5.54
N GLN A 388 -22.61 -14.60 -4.94
CA GLN A 388 -23.85 -15.27 -4.56
C GLN A 388 -25.06 -14.53 -5.14
N LEU A 389 -25.95 -15.25 -5.82
CA LEU A 389 -27.20 -14.68 -6.32
C LEU A 389 -28.10 -14.30 -5.13
N LEU A 390 -28.51 -13.03 -5.07
CA LEU A 390 -29.45 -12.49 -4.09
C LEU A 390 -30.86 -12.37 -4.67
N LYS A 391 -30.97 -11.95 -5.94
CA LYS A 391 -32.26 -11.69 -6.60
C LYS A 391 -32.17 -11.87 -8.11
N LYS A 392 -33.23 -12.41 -8.71
CA LYS A 392 -33.49 -12.50 -10.17
C LYS A 392 -34.78 -11.72 -10.44
N SER A 393 -34.79 -10.78 -11.38
CA SER A 393 -36.03 -10.07 -11.78
C SER A 393 -36.91 -10.97 -12.64
N LYS A 394 -38.19 -10.63 -12.81
CA LYS A 394 -39.04 -11.35 -13.77
C LYS A 394 -38.59 -10.98 -15.18
N THR A 395 -38.25 -11.98 -15.98
CA THR A 395 -37.86 -11.79 -17.38
C THR A 395 -38.94 -11.06 -18.18
N THR A 396 -38.52 -10.06 -18.95
CA THR A 396 -39.35 -9.33 -19.91
C THR A 396 -38.94 -9.70 -21.34
N ALA A 397 -39.85 -9.52 -22.30
CA ALA A 397 -39.55 -9.62 -23.73
C ALA A 397 -39.48 -8.20 -24.29
N GLU A 398 -38.28 -7.67 -24.49
CA GLU A 398 -38.06 -6.32 -25.03
C GLU A 398 -38.60 -6.20 -26.46
N SER A 399 -38.33 -7.22 -27.28
CA SER A 399 -38.87 -7.35 -28.63
C SER A 399 -39.18 -8.79 -28.96
N VAL A 400 -40.18 -8.97 -29.82
CA VAL A 400 -40.57 -10.24 -30.43
C VAL A 400 -40.64 -10.02 -31.94
N THR A 401 -40.28 -11.02 -32.71
CA THR A 401 -40.41 -11.02 -34.17
C THR A 401 -40.86 -12.40 -34.61
N ILE A 402 -41.89 -12.43 -35.46
CA ILE A 402 -42.55 -13.64 -35.92
C ILE A 402 -42.42 -13.75 -37.44
N SER A 403 -41.83 -14.84 -37.94
CA SER A 403 -41.72 -15.13 -39.37
C SER A 403 -43.10 -15.34 -40.03
N ASP A 404 -43.22 -14.95 -41.30
CA ASP A 404 -44.41 -15.26 -42.10
C ASP A 404 -44.45 -16.75 -42.49
N VAL A 405 -45.67 -17.25 -42.74
CA VAL A 405 -45.88 -18.62 -43.24
C VAL A 405 -45.26 -18.74 -44.64
N SER A 406 -44.35 -19.70 -44.85
CA SER A 406 -43.75 -19.92 -46.17
C SER A 406 -44.77 -20.47 -47.17
N LYS A 407 -44.62 -20.11 -48.45
CA LYS A 407 -45.55 -20.55 -49.51
C LYS A 407 -45.64 -22.07 -49.63
N ASP A 408 -44.52 -22.75 -49.44
CA ASP A 408 -44.44 -24.21 -49.51
C ASP A 408 -45.14 -24.87 -48.31
N ALA A 409 -45.01 -24.28 -47.10
CA ALA A 409 -45.74 -24.73 -45.92
C ALA A 409 -47.25 -24.49 -46.06
N VAL A 410 -47.67 -23.37 -46.67
CA VAL A 410 -49.08 -23.13 -46.99
C VAL A 410 -49.62 -24.22 -47.91
N ALA A 411 -49.00 -24.45 -49.07
CA ALA A 411 -49.43 -25.47 -50.02
C ALA A 411 -49.45 -26.88 -49.40
N ALA A 412 -48.43 -27.24 -48.60
CA ALA A 412 -48.39 -28.53 -47.91
C ALA A 412 -49.50 -28.69 -46.85
N SER A 413 -49.81 -27.62 -46.11
CA SER A 413 -50.82 -27.67 -45.03
C SER A 413 -52.27 -27.63 -45.51
N LEU A 414 -52.52 -27.14 -46.73
CA LEU A 414 -53.84 -27.18 -47.37
C LEU A 414 -54.28 -28.61 -47.74
N VAL A 415 -53.36 -29.59 -47.81
CA VAL A 415 -53.70 -30.97 -48.18
C VAL A 415 -54.58 -31.63 -47.11
N ASN A 416 -55.74 -32.14 -47.52
CA ASN A 416 -56.85 -32.62 -46.69
C ASN A 416 -57.53 -31.55 -45.82
N ALA A 417 -57.24 -30.26 -46.01
CA ALA A 417 -57.96 -29.19 -45.35
C ALA A 417 -59.38 -29.01 -45.94
N GLN A 418 -60.34 -28.65 -45.10
CA GLN A 418 -61.72 -28.40 -45.52
C GLN A 418 -61.94 -26.91 -45.80
N ILE A 419 -62.45 -26.58 -46.99
CA ILE A 419 -62.93 -25.24 -47.34
C ILE A 419 -64.29 -25.03 -46.68
N GLU A 420 -64.39 -24.05 -45.79
CA GLU A 420 -65.67 -23.62 -45.21
C GLU A 420 -66.51 -22.90 -46.27
N GLY A 421 -67.69 -23.46 -46.56
CA GLY A 421 -68.66 -22.86 -47.49
C GLY A 421 -68.27 -23.00 -48.95
N SER A 422 -67.88 -24.19 -49.41
CA SER A 422 -67.61 -24.41 -50.85
C SER A 422 -68.87 -24.48 -51.71
N TYR A 423 -70.05 -24.60 -51.10
CA TYR A 423 -71.35 -24.58 -51.75
C TYR A 423 -72.39 -23.95 -50.80
N GLN A 424 -73.15 -22.95 -51.27
CA GLN A 424 -74.35 -22.48 -50.57
C GLN A 424 -75.62 -22.92 -51.31
N PHE A 425 -76.42 -23.79 -50.69
CA PHE A 425 -77.82 -23.98 -51.08
C PHE A 425 -78.77 -23.84 -49.88
N LEU A 426 -79.26 -22.60 -49.71
CA LEU A 426 -80.31 -22.13 -48.80
C LEU A 426 -80.15 -22.34 -47.29
N TRP A 427 -79.75 -23.52 -46.80
CA TRP A 427 -79.66 -23.81 -45.35
C TRP A 427 -78.44 -24.65 -44.94
N PHE A 428 -77.65 -25.13 -45.91
CA PHE A 428 -76.49 -26.00 -45.67
C PHE A 428 -75.23 -25.42 -46.31
N SER A 429 -74.09 -25.63 -45.66
CA SER A 429 -72.75 -25.34 -46.18
C SER A 429 -71.96 -26.63 -46.29
N ASP A 430 -71.81 -27.15 -47.50
CA ASP A 430 -70.90 -28.27 -47.76
C ASP A 430 -69.43 -27.81 -47.67
N LYS A 431 -68.55 -28.80 -47.53
CA LYS A 431 -67.11 -28.61 -47.32
C LYS A 431 -66.29 -29.44 -48.30
N HIS A 432 -65.69 -28.79 -49.29
CA HIS A 432 -64.68 -29.42 -50.15
C HIS A 432 -63.45 -29.78 -49.33
N THR A 433 -62.98 -31.02 -49.43
CA THR A 433 -61.71 -31.46 -48.83
C THR A 433 -60.62 -31.41 -49.89
N ILE A 434 -59.68 -30.48 -49.74
CA ILE A 434 -58.64 -30.19 -50.73
C ILE A 434 -57.71 -31.39 -50.89
N THR A 435 -57.54 -31.88 -52.12
CA THR A 435 -56.61 -32.97 -52.44
C THR A 435 -55.17 -32.47 -52.63
N ALA A 436 -54.21 -33.41 -52.65
CA ALA A 436 -52.78 -33.10 -52.76
C ALA A 436 -52.38 -32.39 -54.06
N ASP A 437 -53.15 -32.53 -55.15
CA ASP A 437 -52.90 -31.84 -56.42
C ASP A 437 -53.62 -30.49 -56.49
N GLU A 438 -54.83 -30.37 -55.93
CA GLU A 438 -55.54 -29.10 -55.82
C GLU A 438 -54.78 -28.10 -54.95
N ALA A 439 -54.17 -28.55 -53.85
CA ALA A 439 -53.35 -27.71 -52.98
C ALA A 439 -52.16 -27.06 -53.72
N LYS A 440 -51.59 -27.73 -54.73
CA LYS A 440 -50.49 -27.19 -55.56
C LYS A 440 -50.95 -26.06 -56.49
N THR A 441 -52.25 -25.91 -56.71
CA THR A 441 -52.81 -24.80 -57.52
C THR A 441 -52.87 -23.49 -56.76
N PHE A 442 -52.70 -23.50 -55.42
CA PHE A 442 -52.89 -22.33 -54.58
C PHE A 442 -51.89 -21.21 -54.89
N LYS A 443 -52.41 -20.01 -55.14
CA LYS A 443 -51.62 -18.79 -55.39
C LYS A 443 -51.88 -17.77 -54.29
N THR A 444 -50.84 -17.52 -53.47
CA THR A 444 -50.87 -16.48 -52.45
C THR A 444 -50.94 -15.09 -53.08
N ASN A 445 -51.99 -14.33 -52.73
CA ASN A 445 -52.16 -12.94 -53.14
C ASN A 445 -51.65 -11.97 -52.06
N LYS A 446 -51.97 -12.22 -50.78
CA LYS A 446 -51.60 -11.37 -49.64
C LYS A 446 -51.39 -12.23 -48.40
N VAL A 447 -50.46 -11.82 -47.55
CA VAL A 447 -50.35 -12.29 -46.16
C VAL A 447 -50.64 -11.08 -45.27
N THR A 448 -51.60 -11.21 -44.36
CA THR A 448 -51.95 -10.16 -43.40
C THR A 448 -51.90 -10.69 -41.97
N THR A 449 -51.80 -9.76 -41.03
CA THR A 449 -51.97 -10.03 -39.60
C THR A 449 -52.67 -8.84 -38.95
N LYS A 450 -53.40 -9.08 -37.87
CA LYS A 450 -54.09 -8.03 -37.12
C LYS A 450 -53.12 -7.45 -36.08
N LYS A 451 -53.03 -6.13 -36.00
CA LYS A 451 -52.13 -5.42 -35.06
C LYS A 451 -52.26 -5.96 -33.63
N GLY A 452 -51.14 -6.37 -33.03
CA GLY A 452 -51.08 -6.99 -31.70
C GLY A 452 -51.29 -8.51 -31.69
N MET A 453 -51.59 -9.14 -32.83
CA MET A 453 -51.79 -10.58 -32.97
C MET A 453 -50.92 -11.16 -34.10
N GLU A 454 -49.64 -10.77 -34.16
CA GLU A 454 -48.66 -11.27 -35.15
C GLU A 454 -48.49 -12.80 -35.14
N ASN A 455 -48.91 -13.46 -34.06
CA ASN A 455 -49.03 -14.92 -33.90
C ASN A 455 -50.21 -15.55 -34.68
N VAL A 456 -50.97 -14.74 -35.42
CA VAL A 456 -52.04 -15.15 -36.34
C VAL A 456 -51.74 -14.55 -37.71
N LYS A 457 -51.68 -15.38 -38.75
CA LYS A 457 -51.48 -14.93 -40.14
C LYS A 457 -52.68 -15.37 -40.97
N ILE A 458 -53.20 -14.46 -41.77
CA ILE A 458 -54.25 -14.74 -42.75
C ILE A 458 -53.58 -14.72 -44.12
N VAL A 459 -53.57 -15.87 -44.79
CA VAL A 459 -53.01 -16.02 -46.13
C VAL A 459 -54.18 -16.05 -47.10
N THR A 460 -54.39 -14.96 -47.83
CA THR A 460 -55.43 -14.89 -48.87
C THR A 460 -54.84 -15.21 -50.24
N GLY A 461 -55.63 -15.88 -51.06
CA GLY A 461 -55.20 -16.34 -52.38
C GLY A 461 -56.33 -17.00 -53.15
N THR A 462 -56.01 -17.57 -54.31
CA THR A 462 -56.96 -18.38 -55.09
C THR A 462 -56.50 -19.83 -55.16
N ILE A 463 -57.46 -20.76 -55.13
CA ILE A 463 -57.25 -22.19 -55.33
C ILE A 463 -58.19 -22.70 -56.43
N THR A 464 -57.75 -23.70 -57.19
CA THR A 464 -58.56 -24.40 -58.19
C THR A 464 -58.81 -25.84 -57.73
N TYR A 465 -60.08 -26.21 -57.58
CA TYR A 465 -60.52 -27.54 -57.12
C TYR A 465 -61.66 -28.09 -57.99
N ASN A 466 -61.95 -29.38 -57.84
CA ASN A 466 -62.99 -30.08 -58.59
C ASN A 466 -64.24 -30.30 -57.72
N ASP A 467 -65.23 -29.44 -57.90
CA ASP A 467 -66.48 -29.42 -57.14
C ASP A 467 -67.61 -30.02 -58.00
N GLY A 468 -68.23 -31.10 -57.52
CA GLY A 468 -69.30 -31.80 -58.24
C GLY A 468 -68.95 -32.28 -59.66
N GLY A 469 -67.65 -32.49 -59.95
CA GLY A 469 -67.17 -32.85 -61.30
C GLY A 469 -66.89 -31.64 -62.22
N LYS A 470 -66.90 -30.42 -61.69
CA LYS A 470 -66.53 -29.18 -62.40
C LYS A 470 -65.34 -28.49 -61.75
N GLN A 471 -64.39 -28.06 -62.57
CA GLN A 471 -63.25 -27.28 -62.11
C GLN A 471 -63.69 -25.87 -61.71
N LYS A 472 -63.61 -25.55 -60.42
CA LYS A 472 -63.96 -24.27 -59.78
C LYS A 472 -62.67 -23.59 -59.31
N THR A 473 -62.49 -22.32 -59.65
CA THR A 473 -61.44 -21.47 -59.06
C THR A 473 -62.12 -20.49 -58.12
N SER A 474 -61.66 -20.42 -56.88
CA SER A 474 -62.30 -19.63 -55.82
C SER A 474 -61.25 -18.93 -54.95
N SER A 475 -61.62 -17.76 -54.43
CA SER A 475 -60.81 -17.03 -53.44
C SER A 475 -60.98 -17.66 -52.06
N ILE A 476 -59.86 -17.90 -51.37
CA ILE A 476 -59.84 -18.47 -50.01
C ILE A 476 -58.96 -17.63 -49.07
N ALA A 477 -59.34 -17.63 -47.79
CA ALA A 477 -58.54 -17.13 -46.68
C ALA A 477 -58.14 -18.32 -45.79
N ALA A 478 -56.86 -18.69 -45.80
CA ALA A 478 -56.31 -19.72 -44.92
C ALA A 478 -55.75 -19.05 -43.65
N VAL A 479 -56.27 -19.45 -42.49
CA VAL A 479 -55.96 -18.83 -41.20
C VAL A 479 -54.98 -19.71 -40.44
N TYR A 480 -53.81 -19.16 -40.13
CA TYR A 480 -52.73 -19.83 -39.41
C TYR A 480 -52.55 -19.25 -38.02
N VAL A 481 -52.29 -20.11 -37.06
CA VAL A 481 -51.98 -19.76 -35.67
C VAL A 481 -50.65 -20.40 -35.27
N LEU A 482 -49.85 -19.68 -34.47
CA LEU A 482 -48.67 -20.30 -33.84
C LEU A 482 -49.09 -21.26 -32.74
N VAL A 483 -48.55 -22.48 -32.79
CA VAL A 483 -48.67 -23.49 -31.74
C VAL A 483 -47.28 -23.84 -31.21
N TYR A 484 -47.14 -23.94 -29.90
CA TYR A 484 -45.89 -24.29 -29.23
C TYR A 484 -45.72 -25.80 -29.08
N ASP A 485 -44.51 -26.28 -29.32
CA ASP A 485 -44.03 -27.64 -29.08
C ASP A 485 -42.69 -27.61 -28.31
N ASN A 486 -42.51 -28.54 -27.37
CA ASN A 486 -41.32 -28.56 -26.50
C ASN A 486 -40.00 -28.85 -27.24
N ALA A 487 -40.04 -29.52 -28.38
CA ALA A 487 -38.84 -29.90 -29.14
C ALA A 487 -38.51 -28.93 -30.29
N LYS A 488 -39.52 -28.26 -30.86
CA LYS A 488 -39.38 -27.39 -32.05
C LYS A 488 -39.66 -25.92 -31.78
N GLY A 489 -40.25 -25.57 -30.64
CA GLY A 489 -40.68 -24.21 -30.33
C GLY A 489 -42.01 -23.89 -30.98
N TYR A 490 -42.20 -22.66 -31.43
CA TYR A 490 -43.42 -22.24 -32.11
C TYR A 490 -43.40 -22.62 -33.59
N SER A 491 -44.50 -23.16 -34.08
CA SER A 491 -44.68 -23.53 -35.49
C SER A 491 -46.04 -23.07 -36.00
N TRP A 492 -46.12 -22.74 -37.29
CA TRP A 492 -47.37 -22.38 -37.95
C TRP A 492 -48.26 -23.60 -38.15
N LYS A 493 -49.48 -23.53 -37.62
CA LYS A 493 -50.53 -24.52 -37.84
C LYS A 493 -51.73 -23.88 -38.51
N LEU A 494 -52.25 -24.52 -39.56
CA LEU A 494 -53.53 -24.16 -40.18
C LEU A 494 -54.68 -24.45 -39.19
N ASP A 495 -55.49 -23.44 -38.91
CA ASP A 495 -56.70 -23.55 -38.08
C ASP A 495 -57.94 -23.82 -38.94
N ARG A 496 -58.10 -23.07 -40.04
CA ARG A 496 -59.22 -23.20 -40.98
C ARG A 496 -58.91 -22.62 -42.36
N VAL A 497 -59.68 -23.04 -43.36
CA VAL A 497 -59.74 -22.43 -44.70
C VAL A 497 -61.15 -21.92 -44.94
N VAL A 498 -61.30 -20.65 -45.28
CA VAL A 498 -62.61 -20.00 -45.49
C VAL A 498 -62.72 -19.59 -46.96
N GLY A 499 -63.70 -20.13 -47.68
CA GLY A 499 -63.98 -19.74 -49.07
C GLY A 499 -64.83 -18.48 -49.17
N GLU A 500 -64.80 -17.79 -50.31
CA GLU A 500 -65.52 -16.53 -50.53
C GLU A 500 -67.05 -16.63 -50.41
N GLU A 501 -67.59 -17.84 -50.57
CA GLU A 501 -68.99 -18.19 -50.35
C GLU A 501 -69.33 -18.39 -48.85
N SER A 502 -68.38 -18.36 -47.90
CA SER A 502 -68.70 -18.33 -46.47
C SER A 502 -69.05 -16.93 -45.98
N ALA A 503 -70.08 -16.83 -45.12
CA ALA A 503 -70.43 -15.61 -44.40
C ALA A 503 -69.27 -15.07 -43.53
N ASN A 504 -68.33 -15.92 -43.11
CA ASN A 504 -67.16 -15.51 -42.31
C ASN A 504 -66.04 -14.89 -43.17
N TYR A 505 -66.00 -15.13 -44.48
CA TYR A 505 -64.89 -14.71 -45.35
C TYR A 505 -64.55 -13.22 -45.23
N ARG A 506 -65.59 -12.37 -45.20
CA ARG A 506 -65.43 -10.91 -45.09
C ARG A 506 -64.62 -10.49 -43.86
N GLN A 507 -64.72 -11.22 -42.74
CA GLN A 507 -64.01 -10.93 -41.49
C GLN A 507 -62.48 -11.08 -41.61
N TYR A 508 -62.01 -11.82 -42.62
CA TYR A 508 -60.59 -12.11 -42.86
C TYR A 508 -60.00 -11.30 -44.04
N VAL A 509 -60.84 -10.59 -44.80
CA VAL A 509 -60.44 -9.90 -46.04
C VAL A 509 -60.74 -8.39 -46.02
N SER A 510 -61.59 -7.91 -45.10
CA SER A 510 -61.61 -6.49 -44.73
C SER A 510 -60.33 -6.11 -43.97
N GLU A 511 -59.75 -4.95 -44.30
CA GLU A 511 -58.54 -4.40 -43.63
C GLU A 511 -58.83 -3.82 -42.23
#